data_AF-A0A7Y4QAC9-F1
#
_entry.id   AF-A0A7Y4QAC9-F1
#
_cell.length_a   1.000
_cell.length_b   1.000
_cell.length_c   1.000
_cell.angle_alpha   90.00
_cell.angle_beta   90.00
_cell.angle_gamma   90.00
#
_symmetry.space_group_name_H-M   'P 1'
#
loop_
_entity.id
_entity.type
_entity.pdbx_description
1 polymer ?
#
loop_
_entity_poly.entity_id
_entity_poly.type
_entity_poly.pdbx_seq_one_letter_code
_entity_poly.pdbx_strand_id
1 'polypeptide(L)'
;MFNITPLVRTLIIINVAVFLLQNLLANLHVTEFMSLWDIHSDLFRPYQFFTYMFAHGSFTHIFFNMIAFASFAPILEGYWGDKKFLTFYIATGMGAGVIYAAFNYFFPGNGGYMLGAS
;
A
#
# COMPACT_ATOMS: atom_id res chain seq x y z
N MET A 1 -14.00 18.94 -14.43
CA MET A 1 -14.00 18.65 -12.98
C MET A 1 -13.18 17.39 -12.77
N PHE A 2 -12.26 17.37 -11.81
CA PHE A 2 -11.51 16.15 -11.46
C PHE A 2 -12.52 15.11 -10.97
N ASN A 3 -12.89 14.16 -11.82
CA ASN A 3 -13.94 13.20 -11.49
C ASN A 3 -13.30 11.98 -10.85
N ILE A 4 -13.06 12.07 -9.54
CA ILE A 4 -12.58 10.92 -8.77
C ILE A 4 -13.74 9.94 -8.67
N THR A 5 -13.56 8.77 -9.28
CA THR A 5 -14.50 7.67 -9.31
C THR A 5 -14.77 7.11 -7.90
N PRO A 6 -15.94 6.48 -7.66
CA PRO A 6 -16.36 6.10 -6.31
C PRO A 6 -15.36 5.18 -5.59
N LEU A 7 -14.81 4.17 -6.27
CA LEU A 7 -13.90 3.22 -5.62
C LEU A 7 -12.53 3.85 -5.34
N VAL A 8 -11.98 4.62 -6.28
CA VAL A 8 -10.75 5.40 -6.05
C VAL A 8 -10.89 6.32 -4.85
N ARG A 9 -12.03 7.03 -4.73
CA ARG A 9 -12.30 7.89 -3.57
C ARG A 9 -12.26 7.10 -2.27
N THR A 10 -12.91 5.93 -2.24
CA THR A 10 -12.91 5.07 -1.05
C THR A 10 -11.50 4.61 -0.68
N LEU A 11 -10.68 4.20 -1.66
CA LEU A 11 -9.31 3.78 -1.42
C LEU A 11 -8.43 4.93 -0.90
N ILE A 12 -8.59 6.14 -1.42
CA ILE A 12 -7.91 7.34 -0.89
C ILE A 12 -8.32 7.59 0.57
N ILE A 13 -9.62 7.53 0.89
CA ILE A 13 -10.11 7.71 2.26
C ILE A 13 -9.52 6.66 3.20
N ILE A 14 -9.46 5.40 2.78
CA ILE A 14 -8.84 4.31 3.56
C ILE A 14 -7.37 4.62 3.83
N ASN A 15 -6.59 5.01 2.83
CA ASN A 15 -5.17 5.34 2.99
C ASN A 15 -4.94 6.51 3.94
N VAL A 16 -5.73 7.57 3.81
CA VAL A 16 -5.65 8.72 4.72
C VAL A 16 -6.04 8.31 6.14
N ALA A 17 -7.10 7.51 6.31
CA ALA A 17 -7.52 7.02 7.63
C ALA A 17 -6.44 6.14 8.28
N VAL A 18 -5.83 5.22 7.52
CA VAL A 18 -4.72 4.39 7.99
C VAL A 18 -3.53 5.26 8.41
N PHE A 19 -3.14 6.24 7.60
CA PHE A 19 -2.05 7.14 7.94
C PHE A 19 -2.34 7.97 9.20
N LEU A 20 -3.57 8.47 9.37
CA LEU A 20 -3.97 9.14 10.62
C LEU A 20 -3.88 8.20 11.81
N LEU A 21 -4.35 6.96 11.69
CA LEU A 21 -4.24 5.96 12.76
C LEU A 21 -2.77 5.64 13.09
N GLN A 22 -1.89 5.51 12.09
CA GLN A 22 -0.46 5.32 12.31
C GLN A 22 0.16 6.46 13.15
N ASN A 23 -0.26 7.70 12.92
CA ASN A 23 0.24 8.87 13.66
C ASN A 23 -0.41 9.03 15.05
N LEU A 24 -1.71 8.76 15.17
CA LEU A 24 -2.44 8.87 16.44
C LEU A 24 -2.08 7.76 17.43
N LEU A 25 -1.78 6.56 16.91
CA LEU A 25 -1.45 5.37 17.68
C LEU A 25 0.04 5.00 17.52
N ALA A 26 0.91 6.01 17.36
CA ALA A 26 2.34 5.80 17.11
C ALA A 26 3.01 4.96 18.21
N ASN A 27 2.54 5.06 19.46
CA ASN A 27 2.99 4.27 20.60
C ASN A 27 2.64 2.77 20.50
N LEU A 28 1.74 2.38 19.59
CA LEU A 28 1.35 0.99 19.35
C LEU A 28 2.09 0.36 18.16
N HIS A 29 3.09 1.03 17.60
CA HIS A 29 3.92 0.48 16.51
C HIS A 29 3.10 0.04 15.28
N VAL A 30 2.01 0.74 14.97
CA VAL A 30 1.09 0.38 13.87
C VAL A 30 1.80 0.30 12.53
N THR A 31 2.71 1.24 12.24
CA THR A 31 3.50 1.24 11.00
C THR A 31 4.36 -0.01 10.87
N GLU A 32 5.04 -0.43 11.93
CA GLU A 32 5.85 -1.64 11.97
C GLU A 32 4.98 -2.88 11.78
N PHE A 33 3.82 -2.94 12.44
CA PHE A 33 2.89 -4.06 12.30
C PHE A 33 2.40 -4.23 10.86
N MET A 34 2.11 -3.12 10.16
CA MET A 34 1.55 -3.15 8.81
C MET A 34 2.60 -3.28 7.69
N SER A 35 3.86 -2.94 7.96
CA SER A 35 4.93 -2.94 6.96
C SER A 35 5.29 -4.36 6.50
N LEU A 36 5.68 -4.49 5.23
CA LEU A 36 6.18 -5.75 4.69
C LEU A 36 7.67 -5.87 4.99
N TRP A 37 7.99 -6.62 6.04
CA TRP A 37 9.37 -6.90 6.43
C TRP A 37 10.02 -7.90 5.48
N ASP A 38 11.36 -7.86 5.43
CA ASP A 38 12.16 -8.92 4.82
C ASP A 38 11.70 -10.30 5.31
N ILE A 39 11.59 -11.26 4.40
CA ILE A 39 11.10 -12.62 4.69
C ILE A 39 11.94 -13.36 5.73
N HIS A 40 13.20 -12.95 5.93
CA HIS A 40 14.09 -13.50 6.94
C HIS A 40 13.99 -12.80 8.31
N SER A 41 13.21 -11.72 8.43
CA SER A 41 13.04 -10.96 9.66
C SER A 41 12.12 -11.68 10.66
N ASP A 42 12.44 -11.63 11.95
CA ASP A 42 11.56 -12.09 13.03
C ASP A 42 10.24 -11.31 13.10
N LEU A 43 10.17 -10.14 12.46
CA LEU A 43 8.98 -9.30 12.35
C LEU A 43 8.09 -9.67 11.16
N PHE A 44 8.54 -10.53 10.26
CA PHE A 44 7.77 -10.93 9.08
C PHE A 44 6.51 -11.71 9.44
N ARG A 45 5.39 -11.35 8.83
CA ARG A 45 4.12 -12.06 8.99
C ARG A 45 3.37 -12.11 7.65
N PRO A 46 2.72 -13.23 7.28
CA PRO A 46 2.08 -13.37 5.97
C PRO A 46 1.00 -12.33 5.62
N TYR A 47 0.31 -11.76 6.60
CA TYR A 47 -0.69 -10.71 6.34
C TYR A 47 -0.08 -9.42 5.79
N GLN A 48 1.24 -9.25 5.93
CA GLN A 48 1.96 -8.06 5.48
C GLN A 48 1.96 -7.91 3.97
N PHE A 49 1.76 -8.99 3.19
CA PHE A 49 1.56 -8.91 1.73
C PHE A 49 0.32 -8.11 1.32
N PHE A 50 -0.59 -7.83 2.25
CA PHE A 50 -1.77 -7.01 2.02
C PHE A 50 -1.72 -5.69 2.80
N THR A 51 -1.35 -5.71 4.08
CA THR A 51 -1.41 -4.50 4.93
C THR A 51 -0.45 -3.40 4.50
N TYR A 52 0.71 -3.78 3.96
CA TYR A 52 1.75 -2.82 3.58
C TYR A 52 1.30 -1.89 2.45
N MET A 53 0.31 -2.33 1.66
CA MET A 53 -0.26 -1.57 0.56
C MET A 53 -0.81 -0.23 1.07
N PHE A 54 -1.35 -0.19 2.28
CA PHE A 54 -2.03 0.98 2.85
C PHE A 54 -1.18 1.78 3.84
N ALA A 55 -0.06 1.24 4.30
CA ALA A 55 0.80 1.88 5.30
C ALA A 55 1.71 2.92 4.65
N HIS A 56 1.89 4.07 5.29
CA HIS A 56 2.74 5.16 4.80
C HIS A 56 3.69 5.67 5.89
N GLY A 57 4.93 5.99 5.52
CA GLY A 57 6.01 6.28 6.47
C GLY A 57 6.23 7.77 6.74
N SER A 58 5.70 8.64 5.88
CA SER A 58 5.81 10.09 6.03
C SER A 58 4.67 10.80 5.30
N PHE A 59 4.44 12.07 5.66
CA PHE A 59 3.43 12.90 4.99
C PHE A 59 3.73 13.08 3.49
N THR A 60 4.99 13.32 3.13
CA THR A 60 5.37 13.48 1.72
C THR A 60 5.14 12.20 0.91
N HIS A 61 5.37 11.02 1.51
CA HIS A 61 5.12 9.74 0.86
C HIS A 61 3.64 9.55 0.52
N ILE A 62 2.73 9.69 1.50
CA ILE A 62 1.29 9.56 1.23
C ILE A 62 0.78 10.65 0.29
N PHE A 63 1.28 11.88 0.42
CA PHE A 63 0.84 13.00 -0.42
C PHE A 63 1.10 12.72 -1.91
N PHE A 64 2.31 12.31 -2.28
CA PHE A 64 2.63 12.03 -3.67
C PHE A 64 1.98 10.74 -4.19
N ASN A 65 1.83 9.72 -3.34
CA ASN A 65 1.07 8.52 -3.71
C ASN A 65 -0.39 8.84 -4.03
N MET A 66 -1.08 9.59 -3.16
CA MET A 66 -2.48 9.93 -3.39
C MET A 66 -2.68 10.86 -4.59
N ILE A 67 -1.71 11.73 -4.91
CA ILE A 67 -1.73 12.51 -6.15
C ILE A 67 -1.61 11.59 -7.36
N ALA A 68 -0.61 10.72 -7.40
CA ALA A 68 -0.42 9.80 -8.51
C ALA A 68 -1.64 8.88 -8.68
N PHE A 69 -2.14 8.32 -7.58
CA PHE A 69 -3.31 7.46 -7.55
C PHE A 69 -4.56 8.20 -8.04
N ALA A 70 -4.85 9.40 -7.52
CA ALA A 70 -5.98 10.20 -7.98
C ALA A 70 -5.87 10.64 -9.45
N SER A 71 -4.66 10.77 -10.00
CA SER A 71 -4.43 11.10 -11.42
C SER A 71 -4.68 9.93 -12.36
N PHE A 72 -4.25 8.71 -12.02
CA PHE A 72 -4.28 7.57 -12.94
C PHE A 72 -5.42 6.58 -12.66
N ALA A 73 -5.74 6.32 -11.39
CA ALA A 73 -6.68 5.28 -11.02
C ALA A 73 -8.12 5.52 -11.54
N PRO A 74 -8.67 6.75 -11.56
CA PRO A 74 -10.01 6.98 -12.11
C PRO A 74 -10.13 6.64 -13.59
N ILE A 75 -9.04 6.76 -14.36
CA ILE A 75 -9.01 6.40 -15.78
C ILE A 75 -9.18 4.88 -15.92
N LEU A 76 -8.47 4.11 -15.10
CA LEU A 76 -8.57 2.64 -15.08
C LEU A 76 -9.93 2.16 -14.57
N GLU A 77 -10.45 2.74 -13.48
CA GLU A 77 -11.78 2.42 -12.96
C GLU A 77 -12.88 2.74 -13.99
N GLY A 78 -12.78 3.89 -14.66
CA GLY A 78 -13.73 4.29 -15.70
C GLY A 78 -13.74 3.35 -16.91
N TYR A 79 -12.59 2.79 -17.28
CA TYR A 79 -12.48 1.89 -18.43
C TYR A 79 -12.87 0.44 -18.09
N TRP A 80 -12.50 -0.06 -16.92
CA TRP A 80 -12.73 -1.46 -16.54
C TRP A 80 -13.98 -1.69 -15.69
N GLY A 81 -14.49 -0.66 -15.05
CA GLY A 81 -15.47 -0.78 -13.96
C GLY A 81 -14.82 -1.14 -12.62
N ASP A 82 -15.57 -0.89 -11.56
CA ASP A 82 -15.15 -1.04 -10.15
C ASP A 82 -14.56 -2.42 -9.81
N LYS A 83 -15.25 -3.51 -10.18
CA LYS A 83 -14.85 -4.88 -9.79
C LYS A 83 -13.51 -5.30 -10.41
N LYS A 84 -13.33 -4.99 -11.70
CA LYS A 84 -12.11 -5.34 -12.43
C LYS A 84 -10.94 -4.46 -11.98
N PHE A 85 -11.19 -3.17 -11.76
CA PHE A 85 -10.19 -2.27 -11.20
C PHE A 85 -9.77 -2.69 -9.78
N LEU A 86 -10.71 -3.06 -8.90
CA LEU A 86 -10.38 -3.57 -7.56
C LEU A 86 -9.53 -4.83 -7.62
N THR A 87 -9.89 -5.77 -8.50
CA THR A 87 -9.12 -7.01 -8.69
C THR A 87 -7.71 -6.69 -9.17
N PHE A 88 -7.57 -5.77 -10.13
CA PHE A 88 -6.28 -5.29 -10.62
C PHE A 88 -5.46 -4.66 -9.49
N TYR A 89 -6.03 -3.72 -8.73
CA TYR A 89 -5.37 -3.05 -7.61
C TYR A 89 -4.83 -4.03 -6.57
N ILE A 90 -5.64 -5.00 -6.14
CA ILE A 90 -5.23 -6.03 -5.18
C ILE A 90 -4.15 -6.94 -5.79
N ALA A 91 -4.34 -7.40 -7.03
CA ALA A 91 -3.39 -8.29 -7.69
C ALA A 91 -2.02 -7.63 -7.90
N THR A 92 -1.98 -6.35 -8.31
CA THR A 92 -0.72 -5.63 -8.49
C THR A 92 -0.04 -5.31 -7.17
N GLY A 93 -0.81 -4.93 -6.13
CA GLY A 93 -0.26 -4.69 -4.80
C GLY A 93 0.34 -5.97 -4.22
N MET A 94 -0.43 -7.05 -4.13
CA MET A 94 0.09 -8.33 -3.64
C MET A 94 1.24 -8.85 -4.52
N GLY A 95 1.16 -8.68 -5.84
CA GLY A 95 2.22 -9.05 -6.78
C GLY A 95 3.52 -8.31 -6.52
N ALA A 96 3.47 -7.00 -6.26
CA ALA A 96 4.64 -6.22 -5.87
C ALA A 96 5.26 -6.73 -4.57
N GLY A 97 4.44 -7.08 -3.58
CA GLY A 97 4.89 -7.67 -2.32
C GLY A 97 5.58 -9.02 -2.53
N VAL A 98 5.02 -9.89 -3.38
CA VAL A 98 5.64 -11.19 -3.74
C VAL A 98 6.98 -10.99 -4.44
N ILE A 99 7.07 -10.05 -5.38
CA ILE A 99 8.34 -9.72 -6.05
C ILE A 99 9.37 -9.20 -5.04
N TYR A 100 8.97 -8.33 -4.12
CA TYR A 100 9.82 -7.83 -3.04
C TYR A 100 10.33 -8.97 -2.15
N ALA A 101 9.45 -9.88 -1.71
CA ALA A 101 9.83 -11.03 -0.89
C ALA A 101 10.76 -11.99 -1.65
N ALA A 102 10.48 -12.27 -2.93
CA ALA A 102 11.35 -13.10 -3.76
C ALA A 102 12.73 -12.45 -3.95
N PHE A 103 12.80 -11.14 -4.17
CA PHE A 103 14.06 -10.42 -4.28
C PHE A 103 14.89 -10.55 -2.99
N ASN A 104 14.29 -10.29 -1.81
CA ASN A 104 15.00 -10.43 -0.54
C ASN A 104 15.38 -11.88 -0.22
N TYR A 105 14.61 -12.86 -0.70
CA TYR A 105 14.96 -14.28 -0.57
C TYR A 105 16.28 -14.61 -1.28
N PHE A 106 16.46 -14.13 -2.51
CA PHE A 106 17.68 -14.40 -3.31
C PHE A 106 18.85 -13.46 -3.00
N PHE A 107 18.56 -12.24 -2.51
CA PHE A 107 19.56 -11.20 -2.23
C PHE A 107 19.45 -10.74 -0.76
N PRO A 108 19.87 -11.59 0.20
CA PRO A 108 19.79 -11.26 1.62
C PRO A 108 20.74 -10.12 2.00
N GLY A 109 20.36 -9.32 3.00
CA GLY A 109 21.19 -8.26 3.58
C GLY A 109 20.68 -6.83 3.38
N ASN A 110 19.52 -6.64 2.73
CA ASN A 110 18.92 -5.31 2.57
C ASN A 110 18.19 -4.80 3.81
N GLY A 111 17.79 -5.68 4.75
CA GLY A 111 17.32 -5.32 6.11
C GLY A 111 16.14 -4.35 6.17
N GLY A 112 15.48 -4.11 5.05
CA GLY A 112 14.45 -3.09 4.90
C GLY A 112 13.04 -3.63 5.12
N TYR A 113 12.09 -2.72 5.04
CA TYR A 113 10.66 -3.02 4.98
C TYR A 113 10.03 -2.17 3.87
N MET A 114 8.99 -2.71 3.26
CA MET A 114 8.24 -2.06 2.19
C MET A 114 6.90 -1.53 2.72
N LEU A 115 6.50 -0.36 2.24
CA LEU A 115 5.24 0.31 2.57
C LEU A 115 4.82 1.23 1.42
N GLY A 116 3.52 1.46 1.26
CA GLY A 116 2.97 2.41 0.29
C GLY A 116 2.94 1.86 -1.14
N ALA A 117 2.10 0.85 -1.39
CA ALA A 117 1.85 0.32 -2.75
C ALA A 117 0.58 0.89 -3.42
N SER A 118 -0.01 1.92 -2.81
CA SER A 118 -1.29 2.53 -3.19
C SER A 118 -1.20 4.03 -3.35
#